data_AF-A0A1X7RJR6-F1
#
_entry.id   AF-A0A1X7RJR6-F1
#
_cell.length_a   1.000
_cell.length_b   1.000
_cell.length_c   1.000
_cell.angle_alpha   90.00
_cell.angle_beta   90.00
_cell.angle_gamma   90.00
#
_symmetry.space_group_name_H-M   'P 1'
#
loop_
_entity.id
_entity.type
_entity.pdbx_description
1 polymer ?
#
loop_
_entity_poly.entity_id
_entity_poly.type
_entity_poly.pdbx_seq_one_letter_code
_entity_poly.pdbx_strand_id
1 'polypeptide(L)'
;MIINKPAGVPVHPAGRYNYNSVIEILRSERGHEFNPLPCNRLDRLTSGVMFIAKNKKAAERVTDQLMARTVRKEYVARVKGEFPEGDVVCEQPILQISPKLGLNRVRANGKEARTVFKRLAYYPASAPNDTDNINGRQREGYSIVRCRPLTGRTHQLRVHLQFLGHPISNDPIYSNQRVFGPDLGKSSSTDEDDEDIMTRLARMGKEDVAEAVAYHDEMVDEYNRKKAEKMTGELCTLCNTPLYSDPGAHELGIYLHARKYADAEGKWNYETELPEWALPPPGSEGPKETNEESDPLAVDVEKLTLKE
;
A
#
# COMPACT_ATOMS: atom_id res chain seq x y z
N MET A 1 7.48 -4.41 21.08
CA MET A 1 7.57 -2.97 20.73
C MET A 1 6.65 -2.76 19.56
N ILE A 2 5.96 -1.62 19.53
CA ILE A 2 5.06 -1.26 18.45
C ILE A 2 5.58 0.06 17.90
N ILE A 3 5.66 0.17 16.58
CA ILE A 3 6.10 1.38 15.88
C ILE A 3 5.04 1.81 14.88
N ASN A 4 4.98 3.11 14.60
CA ASN A 4 4.36 3.62 13.38
C ASN A 4 5.46 3.73 12.32
N LYS A 5 5.53 2.75 11.42
CA LYS A 5 6.55 2.72 10.37
C LYS A 5 6.29 3.88 9.38
N PRO A 6 7.27 4.77 9.13
CA PRO A 6 7.14 5.76 8.08
C PRO A 6 7.08 5.08 6.70
N ALA A 7 6.43 5.71 5.74
CA ALA A 7 6.52 5.28 4.35
C ALA A 7 7.95 5.49 3.81
N GLY A 8 8.37 4.63 2.90
CA GLY A 8 9.65 4.76 2.17
C GLY A 8 10.78 3.92 2.77
N VAL A 9 10.65 3.52 4.03
CA VAL A 9 11.64 2.71 4.75
C VAL A 9 11.28 1.22 4.68
N PRO A 10 12.16 0.35 4.14
CA PRO A 10 11.95 -1.10 4.16
C PRO A 10 12.18 -1.67 5.57
N VAL A 11 11.53 -2.80 5.84
CA VAL A 11 11.63 -3.48 7.15
C VAL A 11 12.99 -4.14 7.34
N HIS A 12 13.43 -4.88 6.32
CA HIS A 12 14.68 -5.64 6.33
C HIS A 12 15.74 -4.98 5.44
N PRO A 13 17.04 -5.14 5.78
CA PRO A 13 18.14 -4.80 4.89
C PRO A 13 17.99 -5.49 3.55
N ALA A 14 18.05 -4.72 2.45
CA ALA A 14 17.99 -5.28 1.12
C ALA A 14 18.67 -4.35 0.09
N GLY A 15 19.63 -4.88 -0.66
CA GLY A 15 20.31 -4.16 -1.74
C GLY A 15 20.81 -2.77 -1.30
N ARG A 16 20.31 -1.72 -1.96
CA ARG A 16 20.64 -0.32 -1.65
C ARG A 16 20.17 0.17 -0.28
N TYR A 17 19.23 -0.53 0.35
CA TYR A 17 18.69 -0.20 1.68
C TYR A 17 19.34 -1.03 2.79
N ASN A 18 20.64 -1.28 2.70
CA ASN A 18 21.33 -2.12 3.68
C ASN A 18 21.21 -1.52 5.09
N TYR A 19 21.73 -0.31 5.29
CA TYR A 19 21.66 0.40 6.58
C TYR A 19 20.34 1.19 6.76
N ASN A 20 19.66 1.53 5.67
CA ASN A 20 18.45 2.34 5.67
C ASN A 20 17.19 1.45 5.75
N SER A 21 17.15 0.57 6.75
CA SER A 21 16.00 -0.30 7.04
C SER A 21 15.58 -0.17 8.50
N VAL A 22 14.34 -0.50 8.83
CA VAL A 22 13.81 -0.42 10.20
C VAL A 22 14.70 -1.18 11.19
N ILE A 23 15.18 -2.37 10.81
CA ILE A 23 16.08 -3.18 11.65
C ILE A 23 17.39 -2.46 11.94
N GLU A 24 18.06 -1.93 10.92
CA GLU A 24 19.39 -1.33 11.08
C GLU A 24 19.33 0.04 11.73
N ILE A 25 18.29 0.83 11.46
CA ILE A 25 18.02 2.08 12.19
C ILE A 25 17.85 1.79 13.68
N LEU A 26 17.04 0.79 14.05
CA LEU A 26 16.82 0.43 15.45
C LEU A 26 18.09 -0.14 16.11
N ARG A 27 18.91 -0.89 15.38
CA ARG A 27 20.22 -1.35 15.88
C ARG A 27 21.16 -0.19 16.12
N SER A 28 21.21 0.77 15.20
CA SER A 28 22.06 1.96 15.33
C SER A 28 21.63 2.82 16.53
N GLU A 29 20.33 3.06 16.71
CA GLU A 29 19.79 3.88 17.79
C GLU A 29 19.88 3.22 19.18
N ARG A 30 19.77 1.88 19.25
CA ARG A 30 19.70 1.14 20.52
C ARG A 30 20.96 0.33 20.85
N GLY A 31 21.98 0.43 20.02
CA GLY A 31 23.21 -0.36 20.08
C GLY A 31 23.10 -1.68 19.30
N HIS A 32 24.19 -2.07 18.64
CA HIS A 32 24.22 -3.22 17.72
C HIS A 32 23.95 -4.58 18.38
N GLU A 33 24.00 -4.68 19.71
CA GLU A 33 23.59 -5.86 20.47
C GLU A 33 22.06 -6.04 20.51
N PHE A 34 21.29 -4.96 20.32
CA PHE A 34 19.85 -5.02 20.22
C PHE A 34 19.44 -5.76 18.94
N ASN A 35 18.75 -6.88 19.07
CA ASN A 35 18.28 -7.66 17.94
C ASN A 35 16.76 -7.47 17.73
N PRO A 36 16.31 -6.50 16.93
CA PRO A 36 14.89 -6.32 16.63
C PRO A 36 14.39 -7.49 15.79
N LEU A 37 13.26 -8.08 16.20
CA LEU A 37 12.61 -9.19 15.51
C LEU A 37 11.24 -8.74 14.98
N PRO A 38 11.12 -8.31 13.70
CA PRO A 38 9.83 -7.95 13.12
C PRO A 38 8.86 -9.14 13.14
N CYS A 39 7.64 -8.92 13.63
CA CYS A 39 6.60 -9.97 13.69
C CYS A 39 5.60 -9.87 12.53
N ASN A 40 5.46 -8.69 11.93
CA ASN A 40 4.74 -8.46 10.68
C ASN A 40 5.60 -7.65 9.71
N ARG A 41 5.21 -7.67 8.44
CA ARG A 41 5.86 -6.87 7.39
C ARG A 41 4.85 -5.92 6.74
N LEU A 42 5.30 -4.70 6.50
CA LEU A 42 4.64 -3.71 5.65
C LEU A 42 5.53 -3.47 4.44
N ASP A 43 4.94 -3.21 3.27
CA ASP A 43 5.70 -2.86 2.08
C ASP A 43 6.49 -1.56 2.34
N ARG A 44 7.59 -1.37 1.59
CA ARG A 44 8.45 -0.19 1.73
C ARG A 44 7.64 1.11 1.72
N LEU A 45 6.72 1.24 0.76
CA LEU A 45 5.90 2.43 0.55
C LEU A 45 4.67 2.53 1.48
N THR A 46 4.35 1.46 2.21
CA THR A 46 3.22 1.45 3.16
C THR A 46 3.68 1.97 4.51
N SER A 47 2.85 2.79 5.15
CA SER A 47 3.10 3.30 6.51
C SER A 47 2.21 2.59 7.54
N GLY A 48 2.45 2.81 8.83
CA GLY A 48 1.53 2.39 9.90
C GLY A 48 2.10 1.37 10.89
N VAL A 49 1.19 0.79 11.67
CA VAL A 49 1.48 -0.07 12.82
C VAL A 49 2.30 -1.30 12.44
N MET A 50 3.41 -1.50 13.15
CA MET A 50 4.30 -2.65 13.01
C MET A 50 4.79 -3.14 14.37
N PHE A 51 4.82 -4.46 14.52
CA PHE A 51 5.27 -5.17 15.70
C PHE A 51 6.72 -5.60 15.55
N ILE A 52 7.51 -5.27 16.58
CA ILE A 52 8.91 -5.68 16.70
C ILE A 52 9.08 -6.32 18.07
N ALA A 53 9.29 -7.63 18.10
CA ALA A 53 9.64 -8.36 19.29
C ALA A 53 11.07 -8.03 19.73
N LYS A 54 11.26 -7.92 21.04
CA LYS A 54 12.57 -7.64 21.67
C LYS A 54 13.35 -8.92 22.00
N ASN A 55 12.71 -10.08 21.89
CA ASN A 55 13.31 -11.39 22.14
C ASN A 55 12.52 -12.47 21.40
N LYS A 56 13.12 -13.65 21.28
CA LYS A 56 12.57 -14.79 20.52
C LYS A 56 11.20 -15.25 21.04
N LYS A 57 11.04 -15.37 22.36
CA LYS A 57 9.78 -15.81 22.99
C LYS A 57 8.61 -14.87 22.68
N ALA A 58 8.86 -13.56 22.63
CA ALA A 58 7.84 -12.60 22.22
C ALA A 58 7.55 -12.68 20.71
N ALA A 59 8.57 -12.91 19.88
CA ALA A 59 8.40 -13.07 18.44
C ALA A 59 7.54 -14.29 18.09
N GLU A 60 7.82 -15.42 18.73
CA GLU A 60 7.04 -16.66 18.62
C GLU A 60 5.57 -16.40 18.96
N ARG A 61 5.28 -15.84 20.14
CA ARG A 61 3.91 -15.55 20.57
C ARG A 61 3.12 -14.69 19.57
N VAL A 62 3.71 -13.60 19.06
CA VAL A 62 3.03 -12.72 18.11
C VAL A 62 2.85 -13.42 16.76
N THR A 63 3.83 -14.21 16.33
CA THR A 63 3.75 -15.01 15.10
C THR A 63 2.64 -16.04 15.21
N ASP A 64 2.51 -16.73 16.34
CA ASP A 64 1.46 -17.70 16.59
C ASP A 64 0.07 -17.06 16.49
N GLN A 65 -0.12 -15.87 17.08
CA GLN A 65 -1.38 -15.12 16.95
C GLN A 65 -1.70 -14.72 15.51
N LEU A 66 -0.69 -14.27 14.75
CA LEU A 66 -0.85 -13.92 13.33
C LEU A 66 -1.19 -15.14 12.47
N MET A 67 -0.57 -16.30 12.75
CA MET A 67 -0.82 -17.56 12.05
C MET A 67 -2.19 -18.15 12.41
N ALA A 68 -2.60 -18.04 13.67
CA ALA A 68 -3.93 -18.42 14.15
C ALA A 68 -5.05 -17.48 13.67
N ARG A 69 -4.71 -16.39 12.96
CA ARG A 69 -5.65 -15.35 12.49
C ARG A 69 -6.48 -14.72 13.61
N THR A 70 -5.96 -14.71 14.83
CA THR A 70 -6.59 -14.05 15.98
C THR A 70 -6.29 -12.56 16.04
N VAL A 71 -5.54 -12.03 15.06
CA VAL A 71 -5.23 -10.61 14.93
C VAL A 71 -6.08 -9.98 13.84
N ARG A 72 -6.95 -9.05 14.24
CA ARG A 72 -7.75 -8.20 13.35
C ARG A 72 -6.88 -7.06 12.83
N LYS A 73 -6.83 -6.92 11.51
CA LYS A 73 -6.02 -5.92 10.81
C LYS A 73 -6.93 -4.93 10.11
N GLU A 74 -6.66 -3.66 10.27
CA GLU A 74 -7.35 -2.58 9.59
C GLU A 74 -6.34 -1.63 8.94
N TYR A 75 -6.60 -1.36 7.66
CA TYR A 75 -5.85 -0.42 6.84
C TYR A 75 -6.80 0.65 6.31
N VAL A 76 -6.24 1.78 5.93
CA VAL A 76 -6.92 2.82 5.16
C VAL A 76 -6.18 3.01 3.85
N ALA A 77 -6.93 3.18 2.76
CA ALA A 77 -6.40 3.43 1.43
C ALA A 77 -7.15 4.58 0.75
N ARG A 78 -6.45 5.35 -0.10
CA ARG A 78 -7.08 6.30 -1.01
C ARG A 78 -7.05 5.75 -2.42
N VAL A 79 -8.22 5.50 -2.99
CA VAL A 79 -8.40 4.79 -4.26
C VAL A 79 -9.01 5.68 -5.32
N LYS A 80 -8.73 5.35 -6.58
CA LYS A 80 -9.32 6.07 -7.73
C LYS A 80 -10.82 5.81 -7.84
N GLY A 81 -11.54 6.87 -8.20
CA GLY A 81 -12.97 6.84 -8.49
C GLY A 81 -13.86 6.71 -7.25
N GLU A 82 -15.13 6.50 -7.53
CA GLU A 82 -16.16 6.25 -6.54
C GLU A 82 -16.20 4.77 -6.17
N PHE A 83 -15.67 4.39 -5.01
CA PHE A 83 -15.73 3.02 -4.52
C PHE A 83 -17.19 2.65 -4.18
N PRO A 84 -17.65 1.40 -4.34
CA PRO A 84 -19.02 1.04 -4.02
C PRO A 84 -19.39 1.27 -2.54
N GLU A 85 -20.67 1.56 -2.30
CA GLU A 85 -21.22 1.60 -0.94
C GLU A 85 -21.37 0.21 -0.33
N GLY A 86 -21.48 0.17 1.00
CA GLY A 86 -21.60 -1.08 1.75
C GLY A 86 -20.28 -1.82 1.90
N ASP A 87 -20.37 -3.07 2.36
CA ASP A 87 -19.23 -3.95 2.50
C ASP A 87 -18.98 -4.69 1.17
N VAL A 88 -17.79 -4.51 0.60
CA VAL A 88 -17.34 -5.16 -0.62
C VAL A 88 -16.32 -6.24 -0.26
N VAL A 89 -16.62 -7.49 -0.59
CA VAL A 89 -15.72 -8.62 -0.33
C VAL A 89 -14.99 -9.02 -1.62
N CYS A 90 -13.66 -9.11 -1.56
CA CYS A 90 -12.84 -9.65 -2.64
C CYS A 90 -12.12 -10.91 -2.18
N GLU A 91 -12.43 -12.03 -2.83
CA GLU A 91 -11.90 -13.37 -2.50
C GLU A 91 -10.95 -13.91 -3.58
N GLN A 92 -10.43 -13.01 -4.41
CA GLN A 92 -9.63 -13.38 -5.56
C GLN A 92 -8.25 -13.91 -5.15
N PRO A 93 -7.85 -15.12 -5.59
CA PRO A 93 -6.53 -15.68 -5.31
C PRO A 93 -5.41 -14.88 -5.96
N ILE A 94 -4.26 -14.80 -5.29
CA ILE A 94 -3.11 -13.98 -5.72
C ILE A 94 -1.89 -14.85 -6.01
N LEU A 95 -1.30 -14.68 -7.18
CA LEU A 95 -0.04 -15.30 -7.59
C LEU A 95 1.06 -14.25 -7.74
N GLN A 96 2.27 -14.61 -7.33
CA GLN A 96 3.47 -13.82 -7.60
C GLN A 96 3.95 -14.11 -9.03
N ILE A 97 3.80 -13.13 -9.92
CA ILE A 97 4.16 -13.26 -11.35
C ILE A 97 5.65 -13.02 -11.53
N SER A 98 6.19 -11.96 -10.91
CA SER A 98 7.62 -11.63 -10.99
C SER A 98 8.14 -11.16 -9.64
N PRO A 99 8.93 -11.99 -8.93
CA PRO A 99 9.59 -11.59 -7.69
C PRO A 99 10.51 -10.40 -7.89
N LYS A 100 11.21 -10.34 -9.03
CA LYS A 100 12.18 -9.29 -9.37
C LYS A 100 11.50 -7.92 -9.54
N LEU A 101 10.33 -7.89 -10.16
CA LEU A 101 9.55 -6.66 -10.37
C LEU A 101 8.58 -6.37 -9.22
N GLY A 102 8.47 -7.27 -8.22
CA GLY A 102 7.46 -7.17 -7.17
C GLY A 102 6.03 -7.30 -7.70
N LEU A 103 5.83 -7.92 -8.87
CA LEU A 103 4.53 -8.04 -9.52
C LEU A 103 3.77 -9.25 -8.97
N ASN A 104 2.56 -8.99 -8.46
CA ASN A 104 1.58 -9.98 -8.06
C ASN A 104 0.27 -9.68 -8.77
N ARG A 105 -0.49 -10.70 -9.20
CA ARG A 105 -1.77 -10.55 -9.91
C ARG A 105 -2.79 -11.56 -9.42
N VAL A 106 -4.07 -11.31 -9.72
CA VAL A 106 -5.14 -12.27 -9.51
C VAL A 106 -4.99 -13.44 -10.49
N ARG A 107 -4.94 -14.66 -9.98
CA ARG A 107 -4.83 -15.88 -10.80
C ARG A 107 -5.55 -17.03 -10.13
N ALA A 108 -6.28 -17.83 -10.90
CA ALA A 108 -6.99 -19.00 -10.39
C ALA A 108 -6.07 -20.00 -9.66
N ASN A 109 -4.82 -20.16 -10.11
CA ASN A 109 -3.80 -20.99 -9.46
C ASN A 109 -3.00 -20.25 -8.36
N GLY A 110 -3.43 -19.05 -7.97
CA GLY A 110 -2.83 -18.25 -6.91
C GLY A 110 -3.17 -18.76 -5.52
N LYS A 111 -2.53 -18.15 -4.51
CA LYS A 111 -2.85 -18.42 -3.10
C LYS A 111 -4.13 -17.70 -2.72
N GLU A 112 -5.04 -18.41 -2.05
CA GLU A 112 -6.28 -17.82 -1.54
C GLU A 112 -6.02 -16.56 -0.73
N ALA A 113 -6.80 -15.53 -1.06
CA ALA A 113 -6.74 -14.23 -0.42
C ALA A 113 -8.14 -13.65 -0.26
N ARG A 114 -8.41 -13.07 0.91
CA ARG A 114 -9.71 -12.48 1.22
C ARG A 114 -9.56 -11.14 1.93
N THR A 115 -10.27 -10.14 1.43
CA THR A 115 -10.30 -8.79 1.98
C THR A 115 -11.72 -8.25 1.98
N VAL A 116 -12.12 -7.61 3.09
CA VAL A 116 -13.36 -6.83 3.18
C VAL A 116 -13.01 -5.35 3.08
N PHE A 117 -13.69 -4.64 2.20
CA PHE A 117 -13.53 -3.20 1.98
C PHE A 117 -14.81 -2.47 2.35
N LYS A 118 -14.68 -1.26 2.90
CA LYS A 118 -15.80 -0.37 3.16
C LYS A 118 -15.41 1.05 2.79
N ARG A 119 -16.21 1.70 1.95
CA ARG A 119 -16.04 3.14 1.67
C ARG A 119 -16.30 3.94 2.94
N LEU A 120 -15.37 4.84 3.27
CA LEU A 120 -15.50 5.81 4.37
C LEU A 120 -15.95 7.18 3.85
N ALA A 121 -15.47 7.59 2.69
CA ALA A 121 -15.86 8.83 2.03
C ALA A 121 -15.59 8.74 0.52
N TYR A 122 -16.34 9.51 -0.26
CA TYR A 122 -16.06 9.78 -1.67
C TYR A 122 -15.97 11.29 -1.87
N TYR A 123 -14.93 11.72 -2.57
CA TYR A 123 -14.74 13.10 -2.97
C TYR A 123 -14.75 13.15 -4.49
N PRO A 124 -15.80 13.74 -5.11
CA PRO A 124 -15.89 13.83 -6.55
C PRO A 124 -14.79 14.74 -7.11
N ALA A 125 -14.58 14.63 -8.42
CA ALA A 125 -13.83 15.63 -9.16
C ALA A 125 -14.38 17.04 -8.85
N SER A 126 -13.52 18.02 -8.57
CA SER A 126 -13.95 19.41 -8.40
C SER A 126 -14.86 19.83 -9.57
N ALA A 127 -15.93 20.57 -9.25
CA ALA A 127 -16.79 21.19 -10.26
C ALA A 127 -15.96 22.12 -11.18
N PRO A 128 -16.37 22.33 -12.44
CA PRO A 128 -15.61 23.07 -13.47
C PRO A 128 -15.34 24.56 -13.19
N ASN A 129 -15.62 25.05 -11.97
CA ASN A 129 -15.41 26.45 -11.58
C ASN A 129 -14.08 26.69 -10.83
N ASP A 130 -13.28 25.66 -10.58
CA ASP A 130 -11.88 25.87 -10.19
C ASP A 130 -11.08 26.25 -11.43
N THR A 131 -10.33 27.34 -11.34
CA THR A 131 -9.34 27.82 -12.31
C THR A 131 -8.19 26.83 -12.59
N ASP A 132 -8.28 25.62 -12.05
CA ASP A 132 -7.32 24.51 -12.16
C ASP A 132 -7.62 23.60 -13.37
N ASN A 133 -8.31 24.11 -14.39
CA ASN A 133 -8.39 23.47 -15.70
C ASN A 133 -7.08 23.72 -16.48
N ILE A 134 -5.95 23.49 -15.82
CA ILE A 134 -4.63 23.57 -16.43
C ILE A 134 -4.47 22.25 -17.20
N ASN A 135 -4.56 22.36 -18.52
CA ASN A 135 -4.18 21.35 -19.53
C ASN A 135 -5.19 20.22 -19.84
N GLY A 136 -6.49 20.45 -19.59
CA GLY A 136 -7.56 19.65 -20.22
C GLY A 136 -7.70 18.21 -19.74
N ARG A 137 -7.03 17.83 -18.64
CA ARG A 137 -7.24 16.55 -17.95
C ARG A 137 -8.23 16.75 -16.80
N GLN A 138 -9.42 16.16 -16.93
CA GLN A 138 -10.44 16.20 -15.89
C GLN A 138 -9.91 15.51 -14.63
N ARG A 139 -9.98 16.19 -13.49
CA ARG A 139 -9.65 15.60 -12.19
C ARG A 139 -10.54 14.36 -12.00
N GLU A 140 -9.98 13.20 -11.69
CA GLU A 140 -10.79 12.03 -11.32
C GLU A 140 -11.13 12.12 -9.82
N GLY A 141 -12.38 11.81 -9.44
CA GLY A 141 -12.75 11.69 -8.03
C GLY A 141 -11.99 10.56 -7.31
N TYR A 142 -11.99 10.56 -5.99
CA TYR A 142 -11.31 9.52 -5.19
C TYR A 142 -12.12 9.13 -3.97
N SER A 143 -11.90 7.93 -3.46
CA SER A 143 -12.52 7.42 -2.25
C SER A 143 -11.50 7.10 -1.17
N ILE A 144 -11.89 7.31 0.09
CA ILE A 144 -11.17 6.75 1.24
C ILE A 144 -11.84 5.44 1.61
N VAL A 145 -11.06 4.37 1.64
CA VAL A 145 -11.55 3.01 1.84
C VAL A 145 -10.86 2.41 3.05
N ARG A 146 -11.66 1.85 3.94
CA ARG A 146 -11.17 0.96 4.98
C ARG A 146 -10.99 -0.43 4.40
N CYS A 147 -9.84 -1.05 4.65
CA CYS A 147 -9.50 -2.38 4.18
C CYS A 147 -9.23 -3.33 5.37
N ARG A 148 -9.88 -4.48 5.38
CA ARG A 148 -9.74 -5.53 6.41
C ARG A 148 -9.29 -6.83 5.75
N PRO A 149 -7.98 -7.07 5.63
CA PRO A 149 -7.47 -8.30 5.04
C PRO A 149 -7.57 -9.45 6.04
N LEU A 150 -8.35 -10.48 5.71
CA LEU A 150 -8.47 -11.70 6.51
C LEU A 150 -7.26 -12.62 6.29
N THR A 151 -6.65 -12.56 5.11
CA THR A 151 -5.37 -13.19 4.78
C THR A 151 -4.22 -12.18 4.78
N GLY A 152 -2.99 -12.60 4.45
CA GLY A 152 -1.81 -11.74 4.44
C GLY A 152 -0.88 -12.05 3.27
N ARG A 153 -1.36 -11.92 2.03
CA ARG A 153 -0.53 -12.10 0.82
C ARG A 153 0.23 -10.82 0.48
N THR A 154 1.38 -10.96 -0.18
CA THR A 154 2.17 -9.83 -0.68
C THR A 154 1.31 -8.96 -1.61
N HIS A 155 1.32 -7.64 -1.38
CA HIS A 155 0.53 -6.66 -2.13
C HIS A 155 -0.99 -6.93 -2.14
N GLN A 156 -1.53 -7.73 -1.22
CA GLN A 156 -2.93 -8.17 -1.27
C GLN A 156 -3.93 -7.03 -1.46
N LEU A 157 -3.83 -5.99 -0.63
CA LEU A 157 -4.73 -4.84 -0.71
C LEU A 157 -4.60 -4.10 -2.04
N ARG A 158 -3.37 -3.93 -2.52
CA ARG A 158 -3.05 -3.21 -3.77
C ARG A 158 -3.64 -3.95 -4.98
N VAL A 159 -3.44 -5.27 -5.05
CA VAL A 159 -3.94 -6.15 -6.12
C VAL A 159 -5.47 -6.27 -6.07
N HIS A 160 -6.06 -6.48 -4.90
CA HIS A 160 -7.51 -6.59 -4.77
C HIS A 160 -8.22 -5.28 -5.14
N LEU A 161 -7.70 -4.14 -4.70
CA LEU A 161 -8.24 -2.83 -5.06
C LEU A 161 -8.11 -2.55 -6.57
N GLN A 162 -6.98 -2.91 -7.18
CA GLN A 162 -6.81 -2.86 -8.64
C GLN A 162 -7.82 -3.76 -9.36
N PHE A 163 -7.96 -5.02 -8.94
CA PHE A 163 -8.88 -5.97 -9.55
C PHE A 163 -10.33 -5.48 -9.49
N LEU A 164 -10.73 -4.83 -8.40
CA LEU A 164 -12.05 -4.21 -8.25
C LEU A 164 -12.23 -2.95 -9.13
N GLY A 165 -11.18 -2.46 -9.78
CA GLY A 165 -11.20 -1.26 -10.62
C GLY A 165 -10.91 0.04 -9.88
N HIS A 166 -10.47 -0.04 -8.62
CA HIS A 166 -10.21 1.10 -7.76
C HIS A 166 -8.79 1.01 -7.18
N PRO A 167 -7.73 1.05 -8.01
CA PRO A 167 -6.36 0.97 -7.51
C PRO A 167 -6.04 2.13 -6.57
N ILE A 168 -5.05 1.91 -5.71
CA ILE A 168 -4.53 2.97 -4.83
C ILE A 168 -3.95 4.09 -5.69
N SER A 169 -4.39 5.32 -5.44
CA SER A 169 -4.32 6.40 -6.43
C SER A 169 -2.91 6.73 -6.90
N ASN A 170 -1.92 6.62 -6.01
CA ASN A 170 -0.51 6.90 -6.29
C ASN A 170 0.37 5.64 -6.32
N ASP A 171 -0.22 4.46 -6.57
CA ASP A 171 0.52 3.21 -6.61
C ASP A 171 1.39 3.08 -7.88
N PRO A 172 2.74 3.04 -7.76
CA PRO A 172 3.63 3.07 -8.91
C PRO A 172 3.54 1.83 -9.82
N ILE A 173 3.01 0.72 -9.27
CA ILE A 173 2.81 -0.51 -10.02
C ILE A 173 1.35 -0.56 -10.50
N TYR A 174 0.42 -0.64 -9.56
CA TYR A 174 -0.95 -1.06 -9.85
C TYR A 174 -1.88 0.05 -10.32
N SER A 175 -1.43 1.31 -10.26
CA SER A 175 -2.15 2.47 -10.80
C SER A 175 -1.44 3.08 -12.02
N ASN A 176 -0.68 2.26 -12.76
CA ASN A 176 0.13 2.71 -13.89
C ASN A 176 -0.52 2.33 -15.25
N GLN A 177 -1.13 3.31 -15.92
CA GLN A 177 -1.81 3.11 -17.21
C GLN A 177 -0.85 2.71 -18.34
N ARG A 178 0.43 3.07 -18.28
CA ARG A 178 1.42 2.64 -19.28
C ARG A 178 1.70 1.15 -19.22
N VAL A 179 1.53 0.56 -18.04
CA VAL A 179 1.76 -0.87 -17.82
C VAL A 179 0.47 -1.65 -18.06
N PHE A 180 -0.65 -1.20 -17.48
CA PHE A 180 -1.91 -1.95 -17.44
C PHE A 180 -3.00 -1.45 -18.40
N GLY A 181 -2.73 -0.42 -19.19
CA GLY A 181 -3.73 0.23 -20.04
C GLY A 181 -4.74 1.10 -19.27
N PRO A 182 -5.75 1.65 -19.97
CA PRO A 182 -6.74 2.57 -19.38
C PRO A 182 -7.60 1.92 -18.29
N ASP A 183 -7.90 0.61 -18.42
CA ASP A 183 -8.70 -0.14 -17.44
C ASP A 183 -7.92 -0.53 -16.18
N LEU A 184 -6.62 -0.23 -16.12
CA LEU A 184 -5.76 -0.46 -14.97
C LEU A 184 -5.79 -1.91 -14.42
N GLY A 185 -6.06 -2.90 -15.27
CA GLY A 185 -6.13 -4.31 -14.88
C GLY A 185 -7.38 -4.71 -14.10
N LYS A 186 -8.45 -3.90 -14.17
CA LYS A 186 -9.77 -4.24 -13.59
C LYS A 186 -10.24 -5.62 -14.07
N SER A 187 -10.68 -6.45 -13.14
CA SER A 187 -11.18 -7.81 -13.37
C SER A 187 -10.23 -8.73 -14.15
N SER A 188 -8.95 -8.38 -14.26
CA SER A 188 -7.98 -9.14 -15.04
C SER A 188 -7.45 -10.33 -14.25
N SER A 189 -7.71 -11.54 -14.76
CA SER A 189 -7.29 -12.81 -14.14
C SER A 189 -6.57 -13.77 -15.09
N THR A 190 -6.41 -13.40 -16.37
CA THR A 190 -5.74 -14.18 -17.41
C THR A 190 -4.24 -13.88 -17.49
N ASP A 191 -3.47 -14.83 -17.99
CA ASP A 191 -2.01 -14.77 -18.15
C ASP A 191 -1.55 -14.22 -19.52
N GLU A 192 -2.47 -14.05 -20.47
CA GLU A 192 -2.18 -13.58 -21.85
C GLU A 192 -1.28 -12.32 -21.89
N ASP A 193 -1.50 -11.37 -21.00
CA ASP A 193 -0.75 -10.10 -20.98
C ASP A 193 0.46 -10.09 -20.03
N ASP A 194 0.80 -11.20 -19.36
CA ASP A 194 1.85 -11.20 -18.32
C ASP A 194 3.23 -10.79 -18.86
N GLU A 195 3.64 -11.33 -20.01
CA GLU A 195 4.95 -11.05 -20.59
C GLU A 195 5.10 -9.58 -21.02
N ASP A 196 4.05 -9.03 -21.62
CA ASP A 196 3.99 -7.64 -22.05
C ASP A 196 3.96 -6.68 -20.84
N ILE A 197 3.13 -6.97 -19.83
CA ILE A 197 3.10 -6.21 -18.57
C ILE A 197 4.46 -6.25 -17.88
N MET A 198 5.12 -7.41 -17.81
CA MET A 198 6.46 -7.52 -17.23
C MET A 198 7.48 -6.71 -18.00
N THR A 199 7.43 -6.71 -19.33
CA THR A 199 8.32 -5.95 -20.19
C THR A 199 8.14 -4.45 -20.00
N ARG A 200 6.89 -3.96 -19.98
CA ARG A 200 6.57 -2.54 -19.72
C ARG A 200 7.00 -2.13 -18.32
N LEU A 201 6.72 -2.95 -17.31
CA LEU A 201 7.10 -2.67 -15.93
C LEU A 201 8.63 -2.68 -15.73
N ALA A 202 9.37 -3.53 -16.44
CA ALA A 202 10.82 -3.60 -16.37
C ALA A 202 11.56 -2.36 -16.94
N ARG A 203 10.87 -1.56 -17.77
CA ARG A 203 11.36 -0.27 -18.30
C ARG A 203 11.13 0.90 -17.34
N MET A 204 10.16 0.77 -16.42
CA MET A 204 9.87 1.80 -15.41
C MET A 204 11.08 1.98 -14.46
N GLY A 205 11.47 3.24 -14.22
CA GLY A 205 12.64 3.62 -13.41
C GLY A 205 13.99 3.52 -14.12
N LYS A 206 14.03 3.02 -15.37
CA LYS A 206 15.23 2.97 -16.22
C LYS A 206 15.14 3.96 -17.37
N GLU A 207 14.10 3.81 -18.17
CA GLU A 207 13.86 4.59 -19.39
C GLU A 207 12.60 5.46 -19.24
N ASP A 208 11.63 5.00 -18.44
CA ASP A 208 10.33 5.64 -18.25
C ASP A 208 10.00 5.88 -16.77
N VAL A 209 9.14 6.87 -16.48
CA VAL A 209 8.59 7.13 -15.14
C VAL A 209 7.17 6.55 -15.03
N ALA A 210 6.83 5.99 -13.87
CA ALA A 210 5.49 5.46 -13.62
C ALA A 210 4.43 6.57 -13.66
N GLU A 211 3.32 6.37 -14.39
CA GLU A 211 2.22 7.35 -14.52
C GLU A 211 1.25 7.30 -13.33
N ALA A 212 1.72 6.86 -12.16
CA ALA A 212 0.90 6.67 -10.98
C ALA A 212 0.56 7.98 -10.25
N VAL A 213 1.23 9.08 -10.54
CA VAL A 213 1.00 10.34 -9.81
C VAL A 213 -0.17 11.07 -10.45
N ALA A 214 -1.35 10.94 -9.86
CA ALA A 214 -2.30 12.04 -9.87
C ALA A 214 -1.98 12.92 -8.65
N TYR A 215 -2.19 14.22 -8.78
CA TYR A 215 -2.13 15.25 -7.72
C TYR A 215 -0.73 15.83 -7.40
N HIS A 216 -0.25 16.75 -8.21
CA HIS A 216 -0.20 18.21 -7.94
C HIS A 216 0.13 18.95 -9.25
N ASP A 217 -0.27 20.23 -9.34
CA ASP A 217 0.09 21.24 -10.35
C ASP A 217 1.12 20.81 -11.42
N GLU A 218 0.91 20.97 -12.73
CA GLU A 218 1.82 20.42 -13.75
C GLU A 218 3.27 20.91 -13.61
N MET A 219 3.51 22.09 -13.03
CA MET A 219 4.84 22.50 -12.62
C MET A 219 5.45 21.55 -11.58
N VAL A 220 4.67 21.09 -10.61
CA VAL A 220 5.02 20.10 -9.59
C VAL A 220 5.10 18.69 -10.17
N ASP A 221 4.23 18.28 -11.12
CA ASP A 221 4.30 16.95 -11.76
C ASP A 221 5.42 16.84 -12.81
N GLU A 222 5.75 17.89 -13.56
CA GLU A 222 6.94 17.94 -14.41
C GLU A 222 8.21 18.04 -13.56
N TYR A 223 8.17 18.79 -12.45
CA TYR A 223 9.22 18.82 -11.43
C TYR A 223 9.41 17.47 -10.72
N ASN A 224 8.31 16.78 -10.40
CA ASN A 224 8.30 15.47 -9.77
C ASN A 224 8.72 14.38 -10.77
N ARG A 225 8.34 14.47 -12.06
CA ARG A 225 8.90 13.62 -13.13
C ARG A 225 10.40 13.86 -13.32
N LYS A 226 10.88 15.10 -13.17
CA LYS A 226 12.32 15.42 -13.18
C LYS A 226 13.05 14.88 -11.96
N LYS A 227 12.36 14.73 -10.82
CA LYS A 227 12.83 14.19 -9.54
C LYS A 227 12.44 12.72 -9.27
N ALA A 228 11.78 12.06 -10.21
CA ALA A 228 11.47 10.65 -10.08
C ALA A 228 12.79 9.90 -10.04
N GLU A 229 12.88 8.88 -9.18
CA GLU A 229 14.09 8.09 -9.07
C GLU A 229 14.44 7.47 -10.43
N LYS A 230 15.53 7.95 -11.03
CA LYS A 230 16.03 7.50 -12.32
C LYS A 230 17.54 7.30 -12.24
N MET A 231 18.05 6.40 -13.07
CA MET A 231 19.49 6.20 -13.18
C MET A 231 20.13 7.50 -13.69
N THR A 232 21.13 8.02 -12.98
CA THR A 232 21.80 9.28 -13.36
C THR A 232 22.79 9.09 -14.51
N GLY A 233 23.16 7.85 -14.80
CA GLY A 233 24.25 7.51 -15.72
C GLY A 233 25.64 7.60 -15.06
N GLU A 234 25.71 8.03 -13.80
CA GLU A 234 26.95 8.08 -13.02
C GLU A 234 27.18 6.76 -12.27
N LEU A 235 28.43 6.49 -11.92
CA LEU A 235 28.84 5.33 -11.13
C LEU A 235 29.40 5.79 -9.79
N CYS A 236 29.09 5.06 -8.72
CA CYS A 236 29.70 5.27 -7.41
C CYS A 236 31.22 5.16 -7.51
N THR A 237 31.95 6.17 -7.03
CA THR A 237 33.43 6.23 -7.12
C THR A 237 34.16 5.16 -6.31
N LEU A 238 33.47 4.50 -5.37
CA LEU A 238 34.04 3.46 -4.51
C LEU A 238 33.76 2.04 -5.03
N CYS A 239 32.55 1.79 -5.54
CA CYS A 239 32.09 0.44 -5.86
C CYS A 239 31.53 0.28 -7.28
N ASN A 240 31.60 1.32 -8.11
CA ASN A 240 31.08 1.37 -9.49
C ASN A 240 29.60 1.01 -9.64
N THR A 241 28.81 1.06 -8.57
CA THR A 241 27.36 0.85 -8.64
C THR A 241 26.69 2.03 -9.36
N PRO A 242 25.81 1.79 -10.35
CA PRO A 242 25.05 2.87 -10.98
C PRO A 242 24.26 3.69 -9.97
N LEU A 243 24.42 5.01 -10.02
CA LEU A 243 23.74 5.95 -9.14
C LEU A 243 22.35 6.27 -9.67
N TYR A 244 21.45 6.56 -8.73
CA TYR A 244 20.09 7.00 -8.99
C TYR A 244 19.90 8.37 -8.36
N SER A 245 19.04 9.20 -8.95
CA SER A 245 18.63 10.45 -8.33
C SER A 245 17.85 10.18 -7.04
N ASP A 246 17.91 11.10 -6.08
CA ASP A 246 17.06 11.00 -4.90
C ASP A 246 15.58 10.98 -5.31
N PRO A 247 14.76 10.06 -4.76
CA PRO A 247 13.34 10.01 -5.05
C PRO A 247 12.63 11.26 -4.56
N GLY A 248 11.62 11.69 -5.31
CA GLY A 248 10.72 12.75 -4.86
C GLY A 248 9.88 12.30 -3.66
N ALA A 249 9.41 13.26 -2.85
CA ALA A 249 8.57 12.95 -1.68
C ALA A 249 7.32 12.12 -2.02
N HIS A 250 6.77 12.33 -3.22
CA HIS A 250 5.63 11.59 -3.75
C HIS A 250 5.91 10.10 -4.03
N GLU A 251 7.18 9.71 -4.19
CA GLU A 251 7.61 8.32 -4.40
C GLU A 251 8.01 7.62 -3.08
N LEU A 252 8.08 8.38 -1.99
CA LEU A 252 8.41 7.84 -0.67
C LEU A 252 7.25 7.09 -0.05
N GLY A 253 6.02 7.21 -0.55
CA GLY A 253 4.88 6.49 0.01
C GLY A 253 3.73 6.31 -0.95
N ILE A 254 2.88 5.33 -0.63
CA ILE A 254 1.58 5.18 -1.26
C ILE A 254 0.49 5.54 -0.26
N TYR A 255 -0.71 5.85 -0.76
CA TYR A 255 -1.89 6.06 0.06
C TYR A 255 -2.45 4.74 0.58
N LEU A 256 -1.62 4.06 1.37
CA LEU A 256 -1.94 2.86 2.13
C LEU A 256 -1.29 2.97 3.51
N HIS A 257 -2.12 2.87 4.55
CA HIS A 257 -1.69 2.98 5.93
C HIS A 257 -2.25 1.84 6.76
N ALA A 258 -1.38 1.12 7.47
CA ALA A 258 -1.74 0.09 8.43
C ALA A 258 -2.19 0.75 9.73
N ARG A 259 -3.48 1.11 9.80
CA ARG A 259 -4.03 1.95 10.86
C ARG A 259 -4.09 1.23 12.20
N LYS A 260 -4.57 -0.01 12.22
CA LYS A 260 -4.93 -0.67 13.48
C LYS A 260 -4.72 -2.17 13.43
N TYR A 261 -4.21 -2.69 14.53
CA TYR A 261 -4.14 -4.11 14.83
C TYR A 261 -4.75 -4.35 16.20
N ALA A 262 -5.66 -5.32 16.29
CA ALA A 262 -6.30 -5.68 17.55
C ALA A 262 -6.37 -7.19 17.72
N ASP A 263 -6.23 -7.65 18.95
CA ASP A 263 -6.51 -9.03 19.33
C ASP A 263 -8.02 -9.29 19.21
N ALA A 264 -8.41 -10.43 18.64
CA ALA A 264 -9.82 -10.79 18.46
C ALA A 264 -10.56 -10.96 19.78
N GLU A 265 -9.88 -11.31 20.86
CA GLU A 265 -10.44 -11.43 22.21
C GLU A 265 -10.34 -10.11 23.01
N GLY A 266 -9.89 -9.02 22.37
CA GLY A 266 -9.82 -7.70 22.98
C GLY A 266 -8.68 -7.49 23.99
N LYS A 267 -7.71 -8.42 24.07
CA LYS A 267 -6.60 -8.32 25.03
C LYS A 267 -5.68 -7.13 24.79
N TRP A 268 -5.55 -6.71 23.54
CA TRP A 268 -4.75 -5.55 23.16
C TRP A 268 -5.31 -4.92 21.89
N ASN A 269 -5.08 -3.61 21.77
CA ASN A 269 -5.42 -2.82 20.60
C ASN A 269 -4.31 -1.78 20.39
N TYR A 270 -3.78 -1.70 19.17
CA TYR A 270 -2.83 -0.67 18.76
C TYR A 270 -3.34 0.02 17.51
N GLU A 271 -3.43 1.34 17.57
CA GLU A 271 -3.89 2.18 16.47
C GLU A 271 -3.04 3.44 16.33
N THR A 272 -3.04 3.97 15.12
CA THR A 272 -2.46 5.26 14.76
C THR A 272 -3.57 6.21 14.35
N GLU A 273 -3.26 7.51 14.36
CA GLU A 273 -4.09 8.52 13.72
C GLU A 273 -4.23 8.26 12.22
N LEU A 274 -5.26 8.86 11.62
CA LEU A 274 -5.38 8.84 10.17
C LEU A 274 -4.26 9.69 9.55
N PRO A 275 -3.64 9.22 8.46
CA PRO A 275 -2.68 10.04 7.74
C PRO A 275 -3.38 11.25 7.11
N GLU A 276 -2.66 12.36 6.96
CA GLU A 276 -3.20 13.63 6.42
C GLU A 276 -3.97 13.45 5.11
N TRP A 277 -3.46 12.62 4.19
CA TRP A 277 -4.11 12.35 2.90
C TRP A 277 -5.45 11.61 3.00
N ALA A 278 -5.79 11.04 4.15
CA ALA A 278 -7.06 10.37 4.41
C ALA A 278 -8.08 11.26 5.12
N LEU A 279 -7.68 12.42 5.64
CA LEU A 279 -8.57 13.38 6.27
C LEU A 279 -9.44 14.09 5.20
N PRO A 280 -10.65 14.54 5.56
CA PRO A 280 -11.49 15.28 4.64
C PRO A 280 -10.85 16.60 4.21
N PRO A 281 -10.94 16.97 2.93
CA PRO A 281 -10.57 18.30 2.49
C PRO A 281 -11.47 19.36 3.17
N PRO A 282 -11.01 20.62 3.25
CA PRO A 282 -11.77 21.70 3.87
C PRO A 282 -13.19 21.80 3.31
N GLY A 283 -14.18 21.88 4.20
CA GLY A 283 -15.59 21.98 3.81
C GLY A 283 -16.27 20.67 3.37
N SER A 284 -15.56 19.55 3.36
CA SER A 284 -16.14 18.23 3.07
C SER A 284 -16.37 17.40 4.33
N GLU A 285 -17.39 16.54 4.30
CA GLU A 285 -17.57 15.49 5.30
C GLU A 285 -16.67 14.29 4.99
N GLY A 286 -16.25 13.57 6.03
CA GLY A 286 -15.37 12.42 5.88
C GLY A 286 -14.83 11.93 7.20
N PRO A 287 -13.90 10.95 7.17
CA PRO A 287 -13.36 10.36 8.39
C PRO A 287 -12.48 11.38 9.13
N LYS A 288 -12.96 11.86 10.29
CA LYS A 288 -12.25 12.84 11.13
C LYS A 288 -11.51 12.18 12.30
N GLU A 289 -12.11 11.19 12.96
CA GLU A 289 -11.50 10.41 14.07
C GLU A 289 -12.06 8.96 14.14
N THR A 290 -11.44 8.11 14.97
CA THR A 290 -11.86 6.72 15.26
C THR A 290 -13.16 6.71 16.08
N ASN A 291 -14.32 6.55 15.44
CA ASN A 291 -15.57 6.33 16.18
C ASN A 291 -15.84 4.81 16.31
N GLU A 292 -16.23 4.35 17.50
CA GLU A 292 -16.67 2.96 17.76
C GLU A 292 -17.85 2.55 16.87
N GLU A 293 -18.71 3.50 16.47
CA GLU A 293 -19.81 3.29 15.52
C GLU A 293 -19.35 2.92 14.11
N SER A 294 -18.08 3.19 13.77
CA SER A 294 -17.51 2.72 12.52
C SER A 294 -17.09 1.24 12.59
N ASP A 295 -17.12 0.61 13.76
CA ASP A 295 -16.61 -0.75 13.97
C ASP A 295 -17.68 -1.85 13.98
N PRO A 296 -18.07 -2.42 12.82
CA PRO A 296 -18.94 -3.58 12.78
C PRO A 296 -18.20 -4.88 13.15
N LEU A 297 -17.11 -4.85 13.92
CA LEU A 297 -16.41 -6.06 14.38
C LEU A 297 -17.27 -6.96 15.31
N ALA A 298 -18.50 -6.57 15.61
CA ALA A 298 -19.53 -7.39 16.23
C ALA A 298 -20.50 -8.07 15.23
N VAL A 299 -20.55 -7.62 13.97
CA VAL A 299 -21.43 -8.22 12.95
C VAL A 299 -20.65 -9.28 12.18
N ASP A 300 -20.60 -10.45 12.81
CA ASP A 300 -20.51 -11.76 12.18
C ASP A 300 -19.33 -12.06 11.25
N VAL A 301 -18.16 -12.28 11.85
CA VAL A 301 -17.20 -13.24 11.29
C VAL A 301 -17.82 -14.66 11.24
N GLU A 302 -18.79 -14.95 12.12
CA GLU A 302 -19.59 -16.19 12.10
C GLU A 302 -20.48 -16.35 10.86
N LYS A 303 -21.00 -15.28 10.25
CA LYS A 303 -21.71 -15.36 8.94
C LYS A 303 -20.77 -15.52 7.76
N LEU A 304 -19.49 -15.19 7.93
CA LEU A 304 -18.52 -15.15 6.84
C LEU A 304 -17.58 -16.37 6.81
N THR A 305 -17.69 -17.33 7.74
CA THR A 305 -16.93 -18.60 7.66
C THR A 305 -17.71 -19.78 8.26
N LEU A 306 -17.70 -20.89 7.49
CA LEU A 306 -18.03 -22.30 7.81
C LEU A 306 -19.43 -22.80 7.39
N LYS A 307 -19.53 -23.19 6.11
CA LYS A 307 -19.96 -24.56 5.79
C LYS A 307 -18.74 -25.27 5.22
N GLU A 308 -18.47 -26.44 5.81
CA GLU A 308 -17.37 -27.37 5.48
C GLU A 308 -17.31 -27.72 3.99
#